data_AF-A0A938NBA3-F1
#
_entry.id   AF-A0A938NBA3-F1
#
_cell.length_a   1.000
_cell.length_b   1.000
_cell.length_c   1.000
_cell.angle_alpha   90.00
_cell.angle_beta   90.00
_cell.angle_gamma   90.00
#
_symmetry.space_group_name_H-M   'P 1'
#
loop_
_entity.id
_entity.type
_entity.pdbx_description
1 polymer ?
#
loop_
_entity_poly.entity_id
_entity_poly.type
_entity_poly.pdbx_seq_one_letter_code
_entity_poly.pdbx_strand_id
1 'polypeptide(L)'
;MIDGTLDSTGYGAEVWAQDTATQFGNASDGQVGQCNGSELNNMHAVLDVQGGFLYLFLGGNLESNFNKFELFIDCAAGGQNTVRADNPDVDFNGLNRMGTDVSNPGLTFDAGFEADFYVTTTNGGNPHMCYANIAQMLTSGGGNGGYIGSAAPGSAIVSQEGVEIATNNSNTAGVPAYDATTTTGSGSGCGTGIEVKIPLSVMGYAGTGDIKVVAMINGGGHDYLSNQFTGGCNGCPNLAEPRLVNFEAIPGVQFITVVGSGGGSSCPGDIDGDGEVGGADLGALLAGWGGPTPDIDGDGSVGGSDLGAMLAAWGPCQP
;
A
#
# COMPACT_ATOMS: atom_id res chain seq x y z
N MET A 1 -8.06 13.79 6.65
CA MET A 1 -9.44 13.24 6.59
C MET A 1 -9.38 12.19 5.50
N ILE A 2 -10.06 11.05 5.63
CA ILE A 2 -10.05 10.08 4.52
C ILE A 2 -10.98 10.58 3.41
N ASP A 3 -10.39 11.13 2.34
CA ASP A 3 -11.12 11.72 1.22
C ASP A 3 -10.50 11.44 -0.16
N GLY A 4 -9.37 10.73 -0.21
CA GLY A 4 -8.66 10.44 -1.46
C GLY A 4 -7.65 11.51 -1.84
N THR A 5 -7.36 12.48 -0.97
CA THR A 5 -6.34 13.52 -1.16
C THR A 5 -5.17 13.29 -0.21
N LEU A 6 -3.95 13.42 -0.71
CA LEU A 6 -2.75 13.28 0.11
C LEU A 6 -2.66 14.43 1.13
N ASP A 7 -2.87 14.10 2.41
CA ASP A 7 -2.71 15.04 3.51
C ASP A 7 -1.22 15.32 3.77
N SER A 8 -0.75 16.53 3.45
CA SER A 8 0.67 16.93 3.54
C SER A 8 1.28 16.93 4.95
N THR A 9 0.45 16.80 5.98
CA THR A 9 0.87 16.70 7.39
C THR A 9 0.59 15.35 8.02
N GLY A 10 -0.14 14.46 7.34
CA GLY A 10 -0.56 13.15 7.86
C GLY A 10 0.24 11.98 7.29
N TYR A 11 0.83 12.16 6.11
CA TYR A 11 1.64 11.15 5.45
C TYR A 11 3.12 11.51 5.43
N GLY A 12 3.97 10.48 5.53
CA GLY A 12 5.42 10.61 5.36
C GLY A 12 5.84 10.78 3.90
N ALA A 13 7.14 10.59 3.66
CA ALA A 13 7.68 10.59 2.30
C ALA A 13 7.01 9.52 1.41
N GLU A 14 7.06 9.75 0.10
CA GLU A 14 6.65 8.76 -0.89
C GLU A 14 7.48 7.48 -0.72
N VAL A 15 6.83 6.33 -0.55
CA VAL A 15 7.49 5.04 -0.33
C VAL A 15 7.63 4.24 -1.62
N TRP A 16 6.90 4.62 -2.67
CA TRP A 16 6.96 3.98 -3.98
C TRP A 16 6.40 4.88 -5.08
N ALA A 17 6.95 4.76 -6.29
CA ALA A 17 6.45 5.37 -7.52
C ALA A 17 6.47 4.35 -8.67
N GLN A 18 5.44 4.42 -9.51
CA GLN A 18 5.26 3.60 -10.69
C GLN A 18 6.24 3.96 -11.80
N ASP A 19 6.81 2.94 -12.43
CA ASP A 19 7.74 3.07 -13.55
C ASP A 19 7.11 2.70 -14.90
N THR A 20 5.88 2.17 -14.88
CA THR A 20 5.21 1.56 -16.02
C THR A 20 4.05 2.42 -16.50
N ALA A 21 4.05 2.77 -17.78
CA ALA A 21 2.94 3.46 -18.43
C ALA A 21 1.65 2.63 -18.34
N THR A 22 0.50 3.27 -18.15
CA THR A 22 -0.77 2.54 -17.95
C THR A 22 -1.37 2.04 -19.26
N GLN A 23 -1.72 0.76 -19.31
CA GLN A 23 -2.57 0.19 -20.37
C GLN A 23 -4.05 0.16 -20.01
N PHE A 24 -4.43 0.66 -18.83
CA PHE A 24 -5.82 0.80 -18.38
C PHE A 24 -6.34 2.25 -18.53
N GLY A 25 -5.66 3.03 -19.37
CA GLY A 25 -5.99 4.42 -19.68
C GLY A 25 -5.36 5.40 -18.70
N ASN A 26 -4.69 6.42 -19.25
CA ASN A 26 -4.20 7.55 -18.47
C ASN A 26 -5.36 8.55 -18.30
N ALA A 27 -5.71 8.83 -17.03
CA ALA A 27 -6.81 9.69 -16.70
C ALA A 27 -6.46 11.18 -16.92
N SER A 28 -7.29 11.88 -17.70
CA SER A 28 -7.03 13.28 -18.06
C SER A 28 -8.11 14.27 -17.59
N ASP A 29 -9.19 13.77 -17.00
CA ASP A 29 -10.43 14.54 -16.82
C ASP A 29 -10.40 15.48 -15.60
N GLY A 30 -9.57 15.16 -14.59
CA GLY A 30 -9.35 16.00 -13.40
C GLY A 30 -10.58 16.18 -12.50
N GLN A 31 -11.54 15.24 -12.54
CA GLN A 31 -12.76 15.29 -11.73
C GLN A 31 -12.70 14.30 -10.57
N VAL A 32 -13.19 14.71 -9.39
CA VAL A 32 -13.20 13.84 -8.19
C VAL A 32 -13.95 12.52 -8.43
N GLY A 33 -15.02 12.56 -9.23
CA GLY A 33 -15.86 11.40 -9.50
C GLY A 33 -15.49 10.65 -10.76
N GLN A 34 -16.11 11.02 -11.88
CA GLN A 34 -15.94 10.29 -13.13
C GLN A 34 -14.55 10.51 -13.73
N CYS A 35 -13.89 9.43 -14.13
CA CYS A 35 -12.67 9.47 -14.93
C CYS A 35 -12.65 8.38 -16.00
N ASN A 36 -11.77 8.57 -16.99
CA ASN A 36 -11.63 7.81 -18.22
C ASN A 36 -10.40 6.88 -18.26
N GLY A 37 -9.76 6.63 -17.11
CA GLY A 37 -8.57 5.80 -17.03
C GLY A 37 -8.30 5.30 -15.62
N SER A 38 -7.65 4.14 -15.52
CA SER A 38 -7.12 3.62 -14.26
C SER A 38 -5.61 3.59 -14.28
N GLU A 39 -5.00 4.09 -13.22
CA GLU A 39 -3.56 4.12 -13.05
C GLU A 39 -3.21 4.15 -11.57
N LEU A 40 -2.09 3.52 -11.25
CA LEU A 40 -1.54 3.47 -9.91
C LEU A 40 -0.15 4.09 -9.98
N ASN A 41 -0.01 5.32 -9.47
CA ASN A 41 1.12 6.18 -9.74
C ASN A 41 2.15 6.20 -8.61
N ASN A 42 1.73 6.37 -7.36
CA ASN A 42 2.63 6.40 -6.22
C ASN A 42 1.95 5.90 -4.95
N MET A 43 2.72 5.72 -3.89
CA MET A 43 2.22 5.35 -2.58
C MET A 43 2.89 6.16 -1.48
N HIS A 44 2.10 6.59 -0.52
CA HIS A 44 2.54 7.03 0.81
C HIS A 44 1.91 6.10 1.84
N ALA A 45 2.67 5.75 2.87
CA ALA A 45 2.21 4.83 3.91
C ALA A 45 2.66 5.29 5.28
N VAL A 46 1.79 5.14 6.27
CA VAL A 46 2.07 5.41 7.68
C VAL A 46 1.50 4.29 8.53
N LEU A 47 2.35 3.69 9.36
CA LEU A 47 1.95 2.72 10.38
C LEU A 47 1.97 3.39 11.75
N ASP A 48 0.80 3.83 12.19
CA ASP A 48 0.59 4.47 13.50
C ASP A 48 0.19 3.40 14.52
N VAL A 49 1.19 2.76 15.13
CA VAL A 49 0.98 1.67 16.10
C VAL A 49 0.27 2.19 17.35
N GLN A 50 0.59 3.40 17.80
CA GLN A 50 0.01 4.01 19.00
C GLN A 50 -1.45 4.40 18.80
N GLY A 51 -1.78 4.99 17.65
CA GLY A 51 -3.16 5.27 17.25
C GLY A 51 -3.93 4.01 16.84
N GLY A 52 -3.22 2.94 16.48
CA GLY A 52 -3.80 1.66 16.12
C GLY A 52 -4.29 1.59 14.68
N PHE A 53 -3.63 2.30 13.75
CA PHE A 53 -4.05 2.37 12.34
C PHE A 53 -2.89 2.20 11.36
N LEU A 54 -3.18 1.57 10.22
CA LEU A 54 -2.41 1.70 8.99
C LEU A 54 -3.11 2.71 8.09
N TYR A 55 -2.35 3.66 7.55
CA TYR A 55 -2.80 4.61 6.54
C TYR A 55 -2.03 4.37 5.25
N LEU A 56 -2.75 4.27 4.14
CA LEU A 56 -2.20 4.17 2.80
C LEU A 56 -2.86 5.21 1.92
N PHE A 57 -2.05 6.02 1.26
CA PHE A 57 -2.48 6.83 0.13
C PHE A 57 -1.84 6.26 -1.12
N LEU A 58 -2.65 6.05 -2.16
CA LEU A 58 -2.23 5.56 -3.45
C LEU A 58 -2.67 6.57 -4.51
N GLY A 59 -1.73 7.34 -5.05
CA GLY A 59 -2.05 8.34 -6.06
C GLY A 59 -2.35 7.70 -7.41
N GLY A 60 -3.23 8.34 -8.17
CA GLY A 60 -3.71 7.84 -9.45
C GLY A 60 -5.23 7.91 -9.55
N ASN A 61 -5.81 7.01 -10.33
CA ASN A 61 -7.23 7.04 -10.67
C ASN A 61 -7.76 5.61 -10.81
N LEU A 62 -9.06 5.45 -10.60
CA LEU A 62 -9.78 4.21 -10.87
C LEU A 62 -10.93 4.52 -11.82
N GLU A 63 -10.84 4.01 -13.05
CA GLU A 63 -11.80 4.31 -14.11
C GLU A 63 -13.24 4.01 -13.68
N SER A 64 -14.15 4.88 -14.10
CA SER A 64 -15.57 4.82 -13.72
C SER A 64 -16.38 3.78 -14.47
N ASN A 65 -15.83 2.57 -14.59
CA ASN A 65 -16.36 1.44 -15.34
C ASN A 65 -16.39 0.14 -14.52
N PHE A 66 -16.27 0.24 -13.19
CA PHE A 66 -16.16 -0.86 -12.25
C PHE A 66 -14.85 -1.67 -12.31
N ASN A 67 -13.78 -1.12 -12.90
CA ASN A 67 -12.43 -1.63 -12.61
C ASN A 67 -12.20 -1.69 -11.08
N LYS A 68 -11.31 -2.59 -10.69
CA LYS A 68 -11.05 -2.91 -9.30
C LYS A 68 -9.69 -2.40 -8.89
N PHE A 69 -9.67 -1.76 -7.74
CA PHE A 69 -8.46 -1.65 -6.95
C PHE A 69 -8.42 -2.82 -5.98
N GLU A 70 -7.31 -3.57 -6.01
CA GLU A 70 -7.06 -4.69 -5.12
C GLU A 70 -5.87 -4.36 -4.22
N LEU A 71 -6.03 -4.54 -2.91
CA LEU A 71 -4.98 -4.37 -1.92
C LEU A 71 -4.89 -5.65 -1.09
N PHE A 72 -3.72 -6.27 -1.13
CA PHE A 72 -3.34 -7.40 -0.30
C PHE A 72 -2.35 -6.93 0.75
N ILE A 73 -2.50 -7.43 1.97
CA ILE A 73 -1.70 -7.03 3.12
C ILE A 73 -1.19 -8.30 3.80
N ASP A 74 0.08 -8.29 4.17
CA ASP A 74 0.76 -9.28 5.00
C ASP A 74 1.25 -8.53 6.25
N CYS A 75 0.64 -8.82 7.40
CA CYS A 75 0.86 -8.11 8.66
C CYS A 75 0.92 -9.02 9.90
N ALA A 76 0.62 -10.31 9.76
CA ALA A 76 0.55 -11.28 10.82
C ALA A 76 1.06 -12.65 10.34
N ALA A 77 1.49 -13.49 11.27
CA ALA A 77 1.91 -14.84 10.92
C ALA A 77 0.73 -15.65 10.33
N GLY A 78 0.93 -16.24 9.16
CA GLY A 78 -0.10 -16.95 8.42
C GLY A 78 -0.29 -16.33 7.05
N GLY A 79 -1.52 -16.40 6.52
CA GLY A 79 -1.82 -15.85 5.20
C GLY A 79 -1.58 -16.81 4.05
N GLN A 80 -1.55 -16.25 2.85
CA GLN A 80 -1.51 -16.94 1.57
C GLN A 80 -0.53 -16.25 0.61
N ASN A 81 0.58 -16.91 0.30
CA ASN A 81 1.44 -16.47 -0.80
C ASN A 81 0.79 -16.71 -2.18
N THR A 82 0.08 -17.83 -2.34
CA THR A 82 -0.79 -18.09 -3.50
C THR A 82 -2.24 -17.99 -3.07
N VAL A 83 -3.01 -17.13 -3.72
CA VAL A 83 -4.42 -16.92 -3.42
C VAL A 83 -5.20 -18.22 -3.60
N ARG A 84 -6.00 -18.58 -2.59
CA ARG A 84 -6.89 -19.73 -2.60
C ARG A 84 -8.29 -19.36 -3.13
N ALA A 85 -9.04 -20.37 -3.59
CA ALA A 85 -10.42 -20.21 -4.03
C ALA A 85 -11.49 -20.59 -2.98
N ASP A 86 -11.08 -20.70 -1.71
CA ASP A 86 -11.94 -20.99 -0.57
C ASP A 86 -11.93 -19.89 0.51
N ASN A 87 -11.61 -18.65 0.13
CA ASN A 87 -11.69 -17.44 0.94
C ASN A 87 -13.15 -16.95 1.11
N PRO A 88 -13.43 -15.96 1.98
CA PRO A 88 -14.76 -15.37 2.10
C PRO A 88 -15.30 -14.88 0.74
N ASP A 89 -16.58 -15.11 0.49
CA ASP A 89 -17.26 -14.61 -0.70
C ASP A 89 -17.47 -13.10 -0.56
N VAL A 90 -16.58 -12.33 -1.17
CA VAL A 90 -16.62 -10.86 -1.22
C VAL A 90 -16.59 -10.38 -2.65
N ASP A 91 -17.27 -9.26 -2.89
CA ASP A 91 -17.40 -8.65 -4.22
C ASP A 91 -17.82 -9.64 -5.32
N PHE A 92 -18.88 -10.42 -5.05
CA PHE A 92 -19.40 -11.45 -5.96
C PHE A 92 -18.37 -12.54 -6.29
N ASN A 93 -17.72 -13.07 -5.24
CA ASN A 93 -16.68 -14.09 -5.30
C ASN A 93 -15.40 -13.65 -6.04
N GLY A 94 -15.11 -12.34 -6.06
CA GLY A 94 -13.97 -11.74 -6.75
C GLY A 94 -12.61 -12.18 -6.21
N LEU A 95 -12.44 -12.23 -4.88
CA LEU A 95 -11.21 -12.72 -4.26
C LEU A 95 -10.89 -14.17 -4.68
N ASN A 96 -11.90 -15.05 -4.61
CA ASN A 96 -11.75 -16.45 -5.02
C ASN A 96 -11.58 -16.61 -6.54
N ARG A 97 -12.04 -15.65 -7.34
CA ARG A 97 -11.83 -15.62 -8.78
C ARG A 97 -10.35 -15.44 -9.14
N MET A 98 -9.54 -14.84 -8.27
CA MET A 98 -8.07 -14.78 -8.43
C MET A 98 -7.34 -15.99 -7.85
N GLY A 99 -8.07 -16.93 -7.23
CA GLY A 99 -7.50 -18.07 -6.52
C GLY A 99 -7.23 -19.32 -7.36
N THR A 100 -6.57 -20.29 -6.73
CA THR A 100 -6.29 -21.64 -7.27
C THR A 100 -7.54 -22.39 -7.72
N ASP A 101 -7.46 -23.05 -8.87
CA ASP A 101 -8.44 -24.06 -9.28
C ASP A 101 -7.76 -25.26 -9.94
N VAL A 102 -8.54 -26.20 -10.47
CA VAL A 102 -8.01 -27.44 -11.10
C VAL A 102 -7.14 -27.19 -12.34
N SER A 103 -7.29 -26.04 -12.99
CA SER A 103 -6.59 -25.66 -14.23
C SER A 103 -5.59 -24.52 -14.03
N ASN A 104 -5.76 -23.72 -12.98
CA ASN A 104 -4.98 -22.50 -12.77
C ASN A 104 -4.23 -22.52 -11.42
N PRO A 105 -2.95 -22.12 -11.41
CA PRO A 105 -2.14 -22.11 -10.20
C PRO A 105 -2.53 -21.02 -9.20
N GLY A 106 -3.33 -20.03 -9.59
CA GLY A 106 -3.75 -18.92 -8.73
C GLY A 106 -2.74 -17.77 -8.73
N LEU A 107 -3.23 -16.57 -8.41
CA LEU A 107 -2.37 -15.39 -8.25
C LEU A 107 -1.33 -15.66 -7.16
N THR A 108 -0.06 -15.51 -7.49
CA THR A 108 1.06 -15.80 -6.58
C THR A 108 1.92 -14.56 -6.37
N PHE A 109 2.18 -14.23 -5.11
CA PHE A 109 3.02 -13.10 -4.70
C PHE A 109 4.49 -13.48 -4.62
N ASP A 110 5.37 -12.48 -4.51
CA ASP A 110 6.80 -12.71 -4.26
C ASP A 110 7.06 -13.53 -3.00
N ALA A 111 8.18 -14.25 -3.00
CA ALA A 111 8.70 -14.90 -1.80
C ALA A 111 8.73 -13.94 -0.60
N GLY A 112 8.22 -14.42 0.53
CA GLY A 112 8.18 -13.64 1.77
C GLY A 112 7.01 -12.68 1.85
N PHE A 113 6.03 -12.75 0.95
CA PHE A 113 4.73 -12.11 1.09
C PHE A 113 3.63 -13.18 1.21
N GLU A 114 2.93 -13.19 2.34
CA GLU A 114 1.84 -14.12 2.63
C GLU A 114 0.59 -13.34 3.03
N ALA A 115 -0.27 -12.99 2.04
CA ALA A 115 -1.43 -12.12 2.29
C ALA A 115 -2.37 -12.70 3.34
N ASP A 116 -2.65 -11.95 4.40
CA ASP A 116 -3.58 -12.29 5.48
C ASP A 116 -4.83 -11.40 5.53
N PHE A 117 -4.80 -10.27 4.81
CA PHE A 117 -5.92 -9.35 4.71
C PHE A 117 -6.03 -8.76 3.30
N TYR A 118 -7.27 -8.51 2.88
CA TYR A 118 -7.62 -8.06 1.55
C TYR A 118 -8.64 -6.94 1.61
N VAL A 119 -8.45 -5.94 0.76
CA VAL A 119 -9.36 -4.81 0.55
C VAL A 119 -9.56 -4.64 -0.95
N THR A 120 -10.80 -4.42 -1.35
CA THR A 120 -11.11 -4.05 -2.74
C THR A 120 -12.07 -2.87 -2.79
N THR A 121 -11.83 -1.94 -3.71
CA THR A 121 -12.75 -0.85 -4.01
C THR A 121 -12.97 -0.70 -5.50
N THR A 122 -14.14 -0.20 -5.86
CA THR A 122 -14.56 0.03 -7.24
C THR A 122 -15.45 1.26 -7.32
N ASN A 123 -15.63 1.83 -8.51
CA ASN A 123 -16.55 2.95 -8.72
C ASN A 123 -17.26 2.89 -10.07
N GLY A 124 -18.46 3.43 -10.12
CA GLY A 124 -19.29 3.45 -11.32
C GLY A 124 -20.78 3.66 -11.03
N GLY A 125 -21.60 3.48 -12.06
CA GLY A 125 -23.06 3.54 -11.96
C GLY A 125 -23.67 4.94 -12.18
N ASN A 126 -24.99 5.02 -12.01
CA ASN A 126 -25.78 6.25 -12.08
C ASN A 126 -26.88 6.24 -11.00
N PRO A 127 -26.75 7.00 -9.89
CA PRO A 127 -25.66 7.93 -9.58
C PRO A 127 -24.30 7.23 -9.46
N HIS A 128 -23.24 7.97 -9.77
CA HIS A 128 -21.86 7.47 -9.68
C HIS A 128 -21.42 7.37 -8.22
N MET A 129 -21.00 6.17 -7.80
CA MET A 129 -20.68 5.82 -6.41
C MET A 129 -19.44 4.93 -6.34
N CYS A 130 -18.77 4.95 -5.18
CA CYS A 130 -17.72 4.02 -4.80
C CYS A 130 -18.31 2.89 -3.93
N TYR A 131 -17.72 1.70 -3.99
CA TYR A 131 -18.13 0.51 -3.24
C TYR A 131 -16.89 -0.24 -2.76
N ALA A 132 -16.90 -0.75 -1.53
CA ALA A 132 -15.75 -1.49 -1.01
C ALA A 132 -16.12 -2.75 -0.24
N ASN A 133 -15.18 -3.69 -0.23
CA ASN A 133 -15.25 -4.94 0.51
C ASN A 133 -13.90 -5.21 1.20
N ILE A 134 -13.94 -6.00 2.27
CA ILE A 134 -12.74 -6.49 2.97
C ILE A 134 -12.84 -7.99 3.21
N ALA A 135 -11.72 -8.69 3.30
CA ALA A 135 -11.68 -10.09 3.71
C ALA A 135 -10.39 -10.44 4.46
N GLN A 136 -10.50 -11.33 5.42
CA GLN A 136 -9.38 -12.06 5.99
C GLN A 136 -9.00 -13.24 5.09
N MET A 137 -7.70 -13.49 4.96
CA MET A 137 -7.13 -14.57 4.14
C MET A 137 -6.35 -15.52 5.04
N LEU A 138 -6.98 -16.62 5.48
CA LEU A 138 -6.31 -17.58 6.36
C LEU A 138 -5.49 -18.61 5.57
N THR A 139 -4.40 -19.12 6.14
CA THR A 139 -3.56 -20.14 5.49
C THR A 139 -4.34 -21.40 5.07
N SER A 140 -5.37 -21.76 5.84
CA SER A 140 -6.23 -22.92 5.55
C SER A 140 -7.48 -22.59 4.72
N GLY A 141 -7.60 -21.36 4.20
CA GLY A 141 -8.82 -20.86 3.57
C GLY A 141 -9.86 -20.37 4.59
N GLY A 142 -10.94 -19.78 4.09
CA GLY A 142 -11.99 -19.13 4.88
C GLY A 142 -11.52 -17.84 5.55
N GLY A 143 -12.21 -17.47 6.63
CA GLY A 143 -12.01 -16.19 7.32
C GLY A 143 -13.32 -15.40 7.40
N ASN A 144 -13.23 -14.17 7.86
CA ASN A 144 -14.35 -13.21 7.85
C ASN A 144 -14.16 -12.20 6.72
N GLY A 145 -15.25 -11.79 6.08
CA GLY A 145 -15.20 -10.77 5.04
C GLY A 145 -16.58 -10.34 4.60
N GLY A 146 -16.67 -9.21 3.92
CA GLY A 146 -17.93 -8.70 3.41
C GLY A 146 -17.83 -7.31 2.81
N TYR A 147 -18.97 -6.87 2.30
CA TYR A 147 -19.21 -5.52 1.83
C TYR A 147 -19.23 -4.53 3.00
N ILE A 148 -18.43 -3.47 2.94
CA ILE A 148 -18.28 -2.49 4.02
C ILE A 148 -19.02 -1.17 3.76
N GLY A 149 -19.48 -0.93 2.53
CA GLY A 149 -20.34 0.21 2.24
C GLY A 149 -20.06 0.87 0.89
N SER A 150 -20.74 2.00 0.70
CA SER A 150 -20.64 2.85 -0.48
C SER A 150 -20.69 4.31 -0.10
N ALA A 151 -19.98 5.14 -0.84
CA ALA A 151 -19.97 6.59 -0.68
C ALA A 151 -19.84 7.27 -2.05
N ALA A 152 -20.16 8.56 -2.11
CA ALA A 152 -19.80 9.36 -3.26
C ALA A 152 -18.26 9.51 -3.30
N PRO A 153 -17.64 9.64 -4.49
CA PRO A 153 -16.22 9.98 -4.59
C PRO A 153 -15.89 11.26 -3.82
N GLY A 154 -14.70 11.31 -3.22
CA GLY A 154 -14.28 12.37 -2.29
C GLY A 154 -14.91 12.26 -0.90
N SER A 155 -15.53 11.13 -0.56
CA SER A 155 -16.06 10.85 0.78
C SER A 155 -15.71 9.43 1.21
N ALA A 156 -15.39 9.26 2.49
CA ALA A 156 -15.09 7.95 3.06
C ALA A 156 -16.32 7.03 3.09
N ILE A 157 -16.11 5.82 2.57
CA ILE A 157 -16.83 4.63 3.01
C ILE A 157 -16.30 4.30 4.41
N VAL A 158 -17.17 4.14 5.41
CA VAL A 158 -16.77 3.84 6.79
C VAL A 158 -17.44 2.54 7.24
N SER A 159 -16.64 1.52 7.53
CA SER A 159 -17.13 0.23 8.03
C SER A 159 -17.50 0.31 9.51
N GLN A 160 -18.23 -0.70 10.02
CA GLN A 160 -18.58 -0.77 11.45
C GLN A 160 -17.35 -0.98 12.33
N GLU A 161 -16.33 -1.61 11.78
CA GLU A 161 -15.05 -1.92 12.41
C GLU A 161 -14.08 -0.73 12.36
N GLY A 162 -14.41 0.33 11.62
CA GLY A 162 -13.60 1.54 11.51
C GLY A 162 -12.63 1.56 10.33
N VAL A 163 -12.79 0.66 9.35
CA VAL A 163 -12.07 0.76 8.07
C VAL A 163 -12.66 1.92 7.28
N GLU A 164 -11.80 2.81 6.78
CA GLU A 164 -12.21 3.94 5.94
C GLU A 164 -11.54 3.87 4.57
N ILE A 165 -12.31 4.06 3.50
CA ILE A 165 -11.79 4.08 2.11
C ILE A 165 -12.44 5.22 1.34
N ALA A 166 -11.63 6.02 0.65
CA ALA A 166 -12.11 7.06 -0.25
C ALA A 166 -11.39 7.00 -1.60
N THR A 167 -12.07 7.50 -2.64
CA THR A 167 -11.51 7.65 -3.98
C THR A 167 -11.74 9.07 -4.47
N ASN A 168 -10.68 9.71 -4.96
CA ASN A 168 -10.69 11.01 -5.59
C ASN A 168 -9.98 10.90 -6.94
N ASN A 169 -10.75 10.77 -8.01
CA ASN A 169 -10.27 10.58 -9.37
C ASN A 169 -9.80 11.87 -10.05
N SER A 170 -9.47 12.93 -9.30
CA SER A 170 -9.07 14.23 -9.87
C SER A 170 -7.60 14.29 -10.30
N ASN A 171 -6.84 13.21 -10.14
CA ASN A 171 -5.45 13.18 -10.57
C ASN A 171 -5.35 13.29 -12.11
N THR A 172 -4.39 14.10 -12.57
CA THR A 172 -4.05 14.30 -13.99
C THR A 172 -2.53 14.25 -14.23
N ALA A 173 -1.77 13.79 -13.24
CA ALA A 173 -0.32 13.65 -13.28
C ALA A 173 0.05 12.16 -13.18
N GLY A 174 1.34 11.83 -13.27
CA GLY A 174 1.82 10.46 -13.12
C GLY A 174 2.24 9.84 -14.45
N VAL A 175 1.97 8.55 -14.62
CA VAL A 175 2.49 7.79 -15.76
C VAL A 175 1.75 8.12 -17.06
N PRO A 176 2.41 8.05 -18.23
CA PRO A 176 1.74 8.27 -19.50
C PRO A 176 0.85 7.08 -19.88
N ALA A 177 0.04 7.25 -20.91
CA ALA A 177 -0.61 6.12 -21.57
C ALA A 177 0.44 5.21 -22.22
N TYR A 178 0.30 3.90 -22.03
CA TYR A 178 1.17 2.93 -22.67
C TYR A 178 0.89 2.83 -24.16
N ASP A 179 1.94 2.87 -24.98
CA ASP A 179 1.87 2.54 -26.40
C ASP A 179 3.13 1.79 -26.89
N ALA A 180 3.22 1.54 -28.20
CA ALA A 180 4.33 0.79 -28.80
C ALA A 180 5.71 1.50 -28.66
N THR A 181 5.72 2.77 -28.26
CA THR A 181 6.90 3.64 -28.13
C THR A 181 7.10 4.18 -26.72
N THR A 182 6.05 4.21 -25.91
CA THR A 182 6.02 4.73 -24.55
C THR A 182 5.54 3.63 -23.62
N THR A 183 6.48 2.86 -23.07
CA THR A 183 6.14 1.75 -22.17
C THR A 183 6.42 2.10 -20.71
N THR A 184 7.32 3.05 -20.45
CA THR A 184 7.73 3.47 -19.10
C THR A 184 7.23 4.88 -18.77
N GLY A 185 7.20 5.21 -17.49
CA GLY A 185 6.81 6.50 -16.95
C GLY A 185 7.40 6.78 -15.57
N SER A 186 6.94 7.85 -14.93
CA SER A 186 7.18 8.10 -13.51
C SER A 186 5.87 8.56 -12.89
N GLY A 187 5.38 7.81 -11.90
CA GLY A 187 4.16 8.11 -11.17
C GLY A 187 4.35 9.02 -9.95
N SER A 188 5.57 9.46 -9.67
CA SER A 188 5.89 10.24 -8.46
C SER A 188 5.10 11.55 -8.36
N GLY A 189 4.76 11.96 -7.14
CA GLY A 189 4.18 13.26 -6.83
C GLY A 189 2.68 13.41 -7.12
N CYS A 190 1.95 12.31 -7.32
CA CYS A 190 0.49 12.35 -7.43
C CYS A 190 -0.14 12.62 -6.06
N GLY A 191 -1.11 13.54 -6.00
CA GLY A 191 -1.71 14.03 -4.75
C GLY A 191 -3.18 13.68 -4.54
N THR A 192 -3.81 13.01 -5.51
CA THR A 192 -5.17 12.47 -5.38
C THR A 192 -5.23 11.04 -5.92
N GLY A 193 -6.13 10.23 -5.36
CA GLY A 193 -6.30 8.84 -5.74
C GLY A 193 -7.14 8.06 -4.73
N ILE A 194 -6.65 6.89 -4.33
CA ILE A 194 -7.31 6.00 -3.38
C ILE A 194 -6.65 6.14 -2.02
N GLU A 195 -7.45 6.35 -0.98
CA GLU A 195 -6.98 6.49 0.39
C GLU A 195 -7.64 5.48 1.29
N VAL A 196 -6.84 4.79 2.10
CA VAL A 196 -7.27 3.67 2.93
C VAL A 196 -6.74 3.87 4.35
N LYS A 197 -7.63 3.75 5.34
CA LYS A 197 -7.28 3.69 6.75
C LYS A 197 -7.86 2.41 7.34
N ILE A 198 -7.00 1.60 7.95
CA ILE A 198 -7.38 0.29 8.48
C ILE A 198 -6.97 0.21 9.96
N PRO A 199 -7.89 -0.06 10.89
CA PRO A 199 -7.52 -0.37 12.26
C PRO A 199 -6.66 -1.63 12.30
N LEU A 200 -5.52 -1.58 13.00
CA LEU A 200 -4.58 -2.70 13.10
C LEU A 200 -5.21 -3.96 13.71
N SER A 201 -6.18 -3.76 14.60
CA SER A 201 -6.95 -4.84 15.22
C SER A 201 -7.83 -5.60 14.23
N VAL A 202 -8.28 -4.97 13.13
CA VAL A 202 -9.12 -5.60 12.11
C VAL A 202 -8.29 -6.54 11.23
N MET A 203 -7.05 -6.16 10.93
CA MET A 203 -6.12 -7.00 10.16
C MET A 203 -5.48 -8.10 11.02
N GLY A 204 -5.55 -7.99 12.34
CA GLY A 204 -4.92 -8.94 13.26
C GLY A 204 -3.42 -8.69 13.46
N TYR A 205 -2.95 -7.47 13.18
CA TYR A 205 -1.56 -7.09 13.38
C TYR A 205 -1.17 -7.17 14.87
N ALA A 206 -0.04 -7.81 15.15
CA ALA A 206 0.40 -8.14 16.51
C ALA A 206 0.95 -6.93 17.30
N GLY A 207 1.06 -5.76 16.67
CA GLY A 207 1.62 -4.55 17.27
C GLY A 207 3.12 -4.37 17.04
N THR A 208 3.79 -5.33 16.38
CA THR A 208 5.24 -5.30 16.12
C THR A 208 5.57 -5.87 14.73
N GLY A 209 6.66 -5.38 14.13
CA GLY A 209 7.15 -5.84 12.83
C GLY A 209 6.63 -5.00 11.67
N ASP A 210 7.12 -5.30 10.46
CA ASP A 210 6.70 -4.57 9.28
C ASP A 210 5.37 -5.09 8.73
N ILE A 211 4.64 -4.22 8.06
CA ILE A 211 3.49 -4.59 7.23
C ILE A 211 3.93 -4.53 5.78
N LYS A 212 3.62 -5.54 4.98
CA LYS A 212 3.85 -5.50 3.53
C LYS A 212 2.52 -5.34 2.81
N VAL A 213 2.54 -4.62 1.70
CA VAL A 213 1.36 -4.41 0.87
C VAL A 213 1.64 -4.64 -0.61
N VAL A 214 0.70 -5.30 -1.29
CA VAL A 214 0.63 -5.34 -2.75
C VAL A 214 -0.65 -4.65 -3.16
N ALA A 215 -0.54 -3.61 -3.98
CA ALA A 215 -1.69 -2.91 -4.54
C ALA A 215 -1.68 -3.03 -6.06
N MET A 216 -2.85 -3.26 -6.68
CA MET A 216 -2.95 -3.48 -8.12
C MET A 216 -4.32 -3.09 -8.69
N ILE A 217 -4.36 -2.80 -9.98
CA ILE A 217 -5.59 -2.55 -10.73
C ILE A 217 -5.97 -3.77 -11.56
N ASN A 218 -7.21 -4.21 -11.43
CA ASN A 218 -7.78 -5.36 -12.13
C ASN A 218 -9.06 -4.96 -12.89
N GLY A 219 -9.44 -5.72 -13.90
CA GLY A 219 -10.71 -5.55 -14.61
C GLY A 219 -11.90 -5.82 -13.69
N GLY A 220 -13.07 -5.27 -14.03
CA GLY A 220 -14.25 -5.36 -13.16
C GLY A 220 -14.76 -6.77 -12.84
N GLY A 221 -14.33 -7.78 -13.61
CA GLY A 221 -14.61 -9.20 -13.36
C GLY A 221 -13.55 -9.93 -12.53
N HIS A 222 -12.55 -9.23 -12.00
CA HIS A 222 -11.38 -9.84 -11.32
C HIS A 222 -10.59 -10.79 -12.24
N ASP A 223 -10.67 -10.60 -13.55
CA ASP A 223 -10.24 -11.56 -14.57
C ASP A 223 -9.21 -11.01 -15.58
N TYR A 224 -8.77 -9.77 -15.39
CA TYR A 224 -7.79 -9.13 -16.26
C TYR A 224 -6.92 -8.15 -15.48
N LEU A 225 -5.77 -8.62 -14.98
CA LEU A 225 -4.81 -7.84 -14.25
C LEU A 225 -4.08 -6.86 -15.19
N SER A 226 -4.07 -5.60 -14.79
CA SER A 226 -3.35 -4.56 -15.51
C SER A 226 -1.84 -4.64 -15.27
N ASN A 227 -1.08 -3.80 -15.97
CA ASN A 227 0.33 -3.55 -15.66
C ASN A 227 0.54 -2.51 -14.54
N GLN A 228 -0.52 -2.14 -13.81
CA GLN A 228 -0.50 -1.15 -12.74
C GLN A 228 -0.58 -1.88 -11.39
N PHE A 229 0.58 -2.17 -10.84
CA PHE A 229 0.76 -2.79 -9.51
C PHE A 229 2.01 -2.23 -8.82
N THR A 230 2.10 -2.38 -7.50
CA THR A 230 3.24 -1.97 -6.68
C THR A 230 4.54 -2.66 -7.09
N GLY A 231 5.67 -1.99 -6.89
CA GLY A 231 6.98 -2.42 -7.41
C GLY A 231 7.18 -2.18 -8.90
N GLY A 232 6.10 -2.13 -9.69
CA GLY A 232 6.16 -1.92 -11.14
C GLY A 232 6.81 -3.09 -11.88
N CYS A 233 7.03 -2.89 -13.18
CA CYS A 233 7.61 -3.92 -14.04
C CYS A 233 8.43 -3.34 -15.20
N ASN A 234 8.88 -2.09 -15.07
CA ASN A 234 9.70 -1.39 -16.04
C ASN A 234 9.13 -1.42 -17.47
N GLY A 235 7.83 -1.13 -17.59
CA GLY A 235 7.14 -1.01 -18.86
C GLY A 235 6.64 -2.33 -19.45
N CYS A 236 6.24 -3.29 -18.60
CA CYS A 236 5.58 -4.49 -19.07
C CYS A 236 4.15 -4.21 -19.57
N PRO A 237 3.60 -5.05 -20.48
CA PRO A 237 2.20 -4.98 -20.84
C PRO A 237 1.29 -5.51 -19.72
N ASN A 238 -0.02 -5.35 -19.88
CA ASN A 238 -1.00 -5.96 -18.97
C ASN A 238 -0.74 -7.47 -18.79
N LEU A 239 -0.96 -7.94 -17.56
CA LEU A 239 -0.68 -9.33 -17.17
C LEU A 239 -1.82 -10.30 -17.53
N ALA A 240 -2.99 -9.77 -17.91
CA ALA A 240 -4.17 -10.53 -18.33
C ALA A 240 -4.69 -11.44 -17.19
N GLU A 241 -4.93 -12.74 -17.41
CA GLU A 241 -5.57 -13.62 -16.42
C GLU A 241 -4.81 -13.65 -15.07
N PRO A 242 -5.38 -13.11 -13.97
CA PRO A 242 -4.68 -12.99 -12.69
C PRO A 242 -4.23 -14.34 -12.12
N ARG A 243 -4.98 -15.42 -12.35
CA ARG A 243 -4.63 -16.76 -11.83
C ARG A 243 -3.40 -17.39 -12.51
N LEU A 244 -2.88 -16.78 -13.57
CA LEU A 244 -1.63 -17.18 -14.24
C LEU A 244 -0.45 -16.30 -13.85
N VAL A 245 -0.68 -15.26 -13.05
CA VAL A 245 0.35 -14.33 -12.63
C VAL A 245 1.10 -14.89 -11.43
N ASN A 246 2.43 -14.95 -11.58
CA ASN A 246 3.35 -15.17 -10.49
C ASN A 246 4.30 -13.97 -10.44
N PHE A 247 4.20 -13.17 -9.38
CA PHE A 247 5.03 -11.99 -9.20
C PHE A 247 6.53 -12.35 -9.07
N GLU A 248 6.89 -13.52 -8.54
CA GLU A 248 8.30 -13.95 -8.52
C GLU A 248 8.96 -14.04 -9.91
N ALA A 249 8.15 -14.16 -10.96
CA ALA A 249 8.64 -14.19 -12.34
C ALA A 249 8.88 -12.78 -12.92
N ILE A 250 8.46 -11.72 -12.22
CA ILE A 250 8.64 -10.33 -12.61
C ILE A 250 9.89 -9.78 -11.90
N PRO A 251 10.88 -9.24 -12.62
CA PRO A 251 12.07 -8.69 -11.99
C PRO A 251 11.75 -7.56 -11.01
N GLY A 252 12.24 -7.67 -9.78
CA GLY A 252 12.02 -6.70 -8.71
C GLY A 252 11.29 -7.33 -7.51
N VAL A 253 10.89 -6.49 -6.56
CA VAL A 253 9.97 -6.87 -5.49
C VAL A 253 8.70 -6.06 -5.71
N GLN A 254 7.55 -6.73 -5.78
CA GLN A 254 6.24 -6.16 -6.08
C GLN A 254 5.44 -5.77 -4.83
N PHE A 255 5.92 -6.07 -3.63
CA PHE A 255 5.34 -5.54 -2.38
C PHE A 255 6.13 -4.34 -1.84
N ILE A 256 5.42 -3.44 -1.16
CA ILE A 256 6.00 -2.32 -0.42
C ILE A 256 6.01 -2.67 1.06
N THR A 257 7.16 -2.53 1.70
CA THR A 257 7.29 -2.68 3.16
C THR A 257 6.97 -1.35 3.83
N VAL A 258 5.88 -1.31 4.56
CA VAL A 258 5.55 -0.26 5.53
C VAL A 258 6.21 -0.63 6.84
N VAL A 259 7.33 0.04 7.12
CA VAL A 259 8.14 -0.26 8.29
C VAL A 259 7.31 0.02 9.55
N GLY A 260 7.14 -1.01 10.37
CA GLY A 260 6.55 -0.84 11.68
C GLY A 260 7.61 -0.35 12.63
N SER A 261 7.30 0.68 13.41
CA SER A 261 8.19 1.26 14.41
C SER A 261 8.47 0.33 15.61
N GLY A 262 8.54 -0.99 15.39
CA GLY A 262 9.07 -2.00 16.30
C GLY A 262 10.57 -2.25 16.16
N GLY A 263 11.32 -1.35 15.52
CA GLY A 263 12.79 -1.47 15.38
C GLY A 263 13.46 -0.40 14.50
N GLY A 264 12.87 0.79 14.41
CA GLY A 264 13.35 1.86 13.53
C GLY A 264 12.33 2.98 13.45
N SER A 265 12.16 3.71 14.54
CA SER A 265 11.50 5.02 14.50
C SER A 265 12.36 5.95 13.62
N SER A 266 11.73 6.90 12.96
CA SER A 266 12.33 8.05 12.25
C SER A 266 13.12 9.00 13.18
N CYS A 267 13.60 8.49 14.32
CA CYS A 267 14.54 9.09 15.23
C CYS A 267 15.92 8.44 15.04
N PRO A 268 16.78 9.01 14.18
CA PRO A 268 18.18 8.63 14.13
C PRO A 268 18.90 8.59 15.49
N GLY A 269 18.37 9.30 16.50
CA GLY A 269 18.88 9.31 17.87
C GLY A 269 18.39 8.19 18.80
N ASP A 270 17.41 7.37 18.40
CA ASP A 270 16.90 6.22 19.16
C ASP A 270 17.71 4.98 18.74
N ILE A 271 18.85 4.80 19.39
CA ILE A 271 19.88 3.82 19.03
C ILE A 271 19.54 2.44 19.60
N ASP A 272 18.89 2.37 20.77
CA ASP A 272 18.49 1.10 21.37
C ASP A 272 17.08 0.63 20.98
N GLY A 273 16.32 1.49 20.29
CA GLY A 273 15.05 1.15 19.65
C GLY A 273 13.89 1.10 20.65
N ASP A 274 14.01 1.76 21.80
CA ASP A 274 12.97 1.77 22.83
C ASP A 274 11.87 2.83 22.60
N GLY A 275 12.02 3.65 21.56
CA GLY A 275 11.07 4.70 21.18
C GLY A 275 11.30 6.03 21.88
N GLU A 276 12.37 6.20 22.65
CA GLU A 276 12.78 7.47 23.24
C GLU A 276 14.25 7.77 22.91
N VAL A 277 14.56 9.02 22.53
CA VAL A 277 15.96 9.50 22.49
C VAL A 277 16.35 9.94 23.89
N GLY A 278 17.08 9.07 24.59
CA GLY A 278 17.33 9.21 26.01
C GLY A 278 18.76 8.93 26.46
N GLY A 279 18.90 8.68 27.76
CA GLY A 279 20.21 8.46 28.38
C GLY A 279 20.87 7.15 27.94
N ALA A 280 20.08 6.16 27.53
CA ALA A 280 20.58 4.88 27.05
C ALA A 280 21.20 5.05 25.65
N ASP A 281 20.54 5.78 24.75
CA ASP A 281 21.05 6.13 23.42
C ASP A 281 22.31 6.98 23.51
N LEU A 282 22.32 7.99 24.39
CA LEU A 282 23.52 8.78 24.62
C LEU A 282 24.70 7.90 25.06
N GLY A 283 24.43 6.90 25.91
CA GLY A 283 25.42 5.90 26.28
C GLY A 283 25.95 5.12 25.08
N ALA A 284 25.04 4.70 24.17
CA ALA A 284 25.38 3.97 22.96
C ALA A 284 26.17 4.82 21.94
N LEU A 285 25.78 6.09 21.75
CA LEU A 285 26.52 7.05 20.91
C LEU A 285 27.95 7.27 21.41
N LEU A 286 28.10 7.51 22.72
CA LEU A 286 29.42 7.72 23.32
C LEU A 286 30.29 6.46 23.29
N ALA A 287 29.70 5.27 23.29
CA ALA A 287 30.42 4.01 23.11
C ALA A 287 31.01 3.88 21.69
N GLY A 288 30.36 4.49 20.68
CA GLY A 288 30.80 4.51 19.29
C GLY A 288 31.76 5.65 18.91
N TRP A 289 32.12 6.53 19.86
CA TRP A 289 32.81 7.79 19.57
C TRP A 289 34.12 7.63 18.77
N GLY A 290 34.23 8.34 17.65
CA GLY A 290 35.35 8.26 16.70
C GLY A 290 35.34 7.02 15.81
N GLY A 291 34.33 6.15 15.92
CA GLY A 291 34.07 5.01 15.04
C GLY A 291 33.05 5.35 13.95
N PRO A 292 32.65 4.36 13.13
CA PRO A 292 31.71 4.56 12.02
C PRO A 292 30.23 4.39 12.39
N THR A 293 29.90 4.02 13.63
CA THR A 293 28.52 3.76 14.08
C THR A 293 28.35 4.05 15.57
N PRO A 294 27.21 4.58 16.04
CA PRO A 294 26.02 4.97 15.27
C PRO A 294 26.17 6.39 14.71
N ASP A 295 26.42 6.49 13.40
CA ASP A 295 26.59 7.72 12.63
C ASP A 295 25.18 8.26 12.29
N ILE A 296 24.73 9.22 13.08
CA ILE A 296 23.37 9.79 13.09
C ILE A 296 23.19 10.75 11.92
N ASP A 297 24.24 11.51 11.57
CA ASP A 297 24.16 12.52 10.50
C ASP A 297 24.71 12.06 9.15
N GLY A 298 25.34 10.88 9.10
CA GLY A 298 25.82 10.23 7.89
C GLY A 298 27.14 10.78 7.37
N ASP A 299 27.94 11.47 8.19
CA ASP A 299 29.22 12.05 7.78
C ASP A 299 30.38 11.04 7.70
N GLY A 300 30.13 9.80 8.12
CA GLY A 300 31.07 8.69 8.14
C GLY A 300 31.83 8.54 9.46
N SER A 301 31.51 9.32 10.50
CA SER A 301 32.14 9.22 11.81
C SER A 301 31.25 9.66 12.97
N VAL A 302 31.31 8.97 14.11
CA VAL A 302 30.60 9.38 15.33
C VAL A 302 31.36 10.50 16.04
N GLY A 303 30.75 11.68 16.11
CA GLY A 303 31.35 12.86 16.69
C GLY A 303 30.36 13.89 17.23
N GLY A 304 30.83 15.14 17.28
CA GLY A 304 30.09 16.25 17.88
C GLY A 304 28.84 16.64 17.10
N SER A 305 28.78 16.34 15.81
CA SER A 305 27.64 16.61 14.94
C SER A 305 26.51 15.61 15.18
N ASP A 306 26.82 14.31 15.35
CA ASP A 306 25.85 13.29 15.79
C ASP A 306 25.27 13.59 17.17
N LEU A 307 26.13 13.99 18.12
CA LEU A 307 25.65 14.40 19.45
C LEU A 307 24.72 15.62 19.36
N GLY A 308 25.01 16.56 18.46
CA GLY A 308 24.13 17.69 18.19
C GLY A 308 22.78 17.25 17.64
N ALA A 309 22.76 16.31 16.70
CA ALA A 309 21.55 15.74 16.12
C ALA A 309 20.72 14.96 17.15
N MET A 310 21.37 14.14 17.99
CA MET A 310 20.71 13.42 19.09
C MET A 310 20.06 14.37 20.09
N LEU A 311 20.79 15.38 20.58
CA LEU A 311 20.27 16.32 21.57
C LEU A 311 19.11 17.17 21.01
N ALA A 312 19.09 17.42 19.70
CA ALA A 312 17.97 18.10 19.03
C ALA A 312 16.70 17.22 19.00
N ALA A 313 16.85 15.90 19.05
CA ALA A 313 15.77 14.92 19.05
C ALA A 313 15.43 14.38 20.46
N TRP A 314 16.01 14.93 21.53
CA TRP A 314 15.88 14.39 22.89
C TRP A 314 14.43 14.31 23.38
N GLY A 315 14.06 13.12 23.88
CA GLY A 315 12.72 12.80 24.36
C GLY A 315 12.01 11.75 23.49
N PRO A 316 10.69 11.57 23.68
CA PRO A 316 9.93 10.57 22.96
C PRO A 316 9.97 10.79 21.46
N CYS A 317 10.17 9.71 20.70
CA CYS A 317 10.09 9.76 19.26
C CYS A 317 8.73 10.25 18.81
N GLN A 318 8.74 11.36 18.06
CA GLN A 318 7.53 11.87 17.42
C GLN A 318 7.25 10.99 16.20
N PRO A 319 6.00 10.55 15.99
CA PRO A 319 5.61 9.81 14.79
C PRO A 319 5.86 10.64 13.51
#